data_AF-A0A7C7PSZ4-F1
#
_entry.id   AF-A0A7C7PSZ4-F1
#
_cell.length_a   1.000
_cell.length_b   1.000
_cell.length_c   1.000
_cell.angle_alpha   90.00
_cell.angle_beta   90.00
_cell.angle_gamma   90.00
#
_symmetry.space_group_name_H-M   'P 1'
#
loop_
_entity.id
_entity.type
_entity.pdbx_description
1 polymer ?
#
loop_
_entity_poly.entity_id
_entity_poly.type
_entity_poly.pdbx_seq_one_letter_code
_entity_poly.pdbx_strand_id
1 'polypeptide(L)'
;MLRGISEMHRIAMMMHKDAMTALREKNLQLAGKVIDNMEQLRTVFDGSLKELLKNKMDYNTSKHLLLILRNFRAIGGYAVGLADNATLSIFSKAKEFNGEVYEQLRHKTTA
;
A
#
# COMPACT_ATOMS: atom_id res chain seq x y z
N MET A 1 0.08 -24.16 2.07
CA MET A 1 -0.63 -23.48 0.97
C MET A 1 -1.78 -22.64 1.50
N LEU A 2 -2.77 -23.25 2.18
CA LEU A 2 -3.86 -22.52 2.85
C LEU A 2 -3.33 -21.46 3.83
N ARG A 3 -2.28 -21.78 4.60
CA ARG A 3 -1.61 -20.81 5.50
C ARG A 3 -1.11 -19.56 4.76
N GLY A 4 -0.48 -19.73 3.60
CA GLY A 4 0.02 -18.63 2.79
C GLY A 4 -1.10 -17.74 2.25
N ILE A 5 -2.19 -18.35 1.79
CA ILE A 5 -3.40 -17.64 1.35
C ILE A 5 -4.02 -16.83 2.50
N SER A 6 -4.19 -17.46 3.69
CA SER A 6 -4.74 -16.78 4.86
C SER A 6 -3.88 -15.61 5.32
N GLU A 7 -2.55 -15.76 5.29
CA GLU A 7 -1.64 -14.70 5.68
C GLU A 7 -1.61 -13.56 4.66
N MET A 8 -1.62 -13.88 3.36
CA MET A 8 -1.75 -12.88 2.31
C MET A 8 -3.07 -12.11 2.42
N HIS A 9 -4.18 -12.78 2.71
CA HIS A 9 -5.47 -12.14 2.97
C HIS A 9 -5.36 -11.15 4.13
N ARG A 10 -4.83 -11.60 5.27
CA ARG A 10 -4.69 -10.77 6.47
C ARG A 10 -3.85 -9.51 6.20
N ILE A 11 -2.68 -9.67 5.58
CA ILE A 11 -1.77 -8.56 5.28
C ILE A 11 -2.41 -7.60 4.26
N ALA A 12 -2.95 -8.12 3.15
CA ALA A 12 -3.52 -7.28 2.10
C ALA A 12 -4.74 -6.46 2.59
N MET A 13 -5.61 -7.07 3.40
CA MET A 13 -6.76 -6.37 3.97
C MET A 13 -6.34 -5.31 5.00
N MET A 14 -5.34 -5.61 5.82
CA MET A 14 -4.74 -4.65 6.74
C MET A 14 -4.14 -3.47 5.99
N MET A 15 -3.30 -3.72 4.97
CA MET A 15 -2.71 -2.68 4.12
C MET A 15 -3.78 -1.79 3.49
N HIS A 16 -4.84 -2.38 2.93
CA HIS A 16 -5.91 -1.63 2.31
C HIS A 16 -6.65 -0.71 3.30
N LYS A 17 -6.99 -1.22 4.49
CA LYS A 17 -7.63 -0.44 5.55
C LYS A 17 -6.72 0.69 6.06
N ASP A 18 -5.45 0.39 6.27
CA ASP A 18 -4.47 1.35 6.77
C ASP A 18 -4.21 2.45 5.73
N ALA A 19 -4.14 2.12 4.44
CA ALA A 19 -3.98 3.09 3.37
C ALA A 19 -5.17 4.06 3.26
N MET A 20 -6.39 3.53 3.36
CA MET A 20 -7.60 4.36 3.37
C MET A 20 -7.64 5.29 4.58
N THR A 21 -7.24 4.79 5.74
CA THR A 21 -7.13 5.58 6.98
C THR A 21 -6.06 6.67 6.83
N ALA A 22 -4.88 6.32 6.33
CA ALA A 22 -3.78 7.26 6.11
C ALA A 22 -4.18 8.40 5.15
N LEU A 23 -4.88 8.07 4.08
CA LEU A 23 -5.36 9.05 3.10
C LEU A 23 -6.41 10.01 3.69
N ARG A 24 -7.37 9.46 4.46
CA ARG A 24 -8.44 10.23 5.13
C ARG A 24 -7.88 11.15 6.20
N GLU A 25 -7.02 10.62 7.07
CA GLU A 25 -6.53 11.28 8.28
C GLU A 25 -5.22 12.04 8.06
N LYS A 26 -4.66 11.99 6.84
CA LYS A 26 -3.37 12.62 6.52
C LYS A 26 -2.25 12.12 7.43
N ASN A 27 -2.25 10.81 7.71
CA ASN A 27 -1.30 10.18 8.60
C ASN A 27 -0.10 9.62 7.83
N LEU A 28 1.01 10.37 7.80
CA LEU A 28 2.23 10.01 7.08
C LEU A 28 2.89 8.73 7.63
N GLN A 29 2.85 8.53 8.95
CA GLN A 29 3.45 7.35 9.59
C GLN A 29 2.71 6.07 9.17
N LEU A 30 1.38 6.15 9.10
CA LEU A 30 0.55 5.03 8.66
C LEU A 30 0.75 4.76 7.16
N ALA A 31 0.90 5.79 6.33
CA ALA A 31 1.24 5.64 4.91
C ALA A 31 2.60 4.92 4.73
N GLY A 32 3.64 5.35 5.46
CA GLY A 32 4.95 4.69 5.45
C GLY A 32 4.86 3.21 5.82
N LYS A 33 4.12 2.90 6.89
CA LYS A 33 3.89 1.51 7.33
C LYS A 33 3.21 0.65 6.24
N VAL A 34 2.26 1.21 5.48
CA VAL A 34 1.64 0.50 4.35
C VAL A 34 2.67 0.19 3.27
N ILE A 35 3.55 1.14 2.94
CA ILE A 35 4.61 0.96 1.95
C ILE A 35 5.55 -0.17 2.39
N ASP A 36 5.98 -0.16 3.66
CA ASP A 36 6.90 -1.16 4.21
C ASP A 36 6.27 -2.57 4.23
N ASN A 37 4.98 -2.68 4.58
CA ASN A 37 4.27 -3.96 4.60
C ASN A 37 4.18 -4.66 3.23
N MET A 38 4.41 -3.93 2.13
CA MET A 38 4.45 -4.53 0.80
C MET A 38 5.58 -5.57 0.66
N GLU A 39 6.72 -5.36 1.31
CA GLU A 39 7.82 -6.33 1.29
C GLU A 39 7.42 -7.66 1.95
N GLN A 40 6.73 -7.57 3.10
CA GLN A 40 6.19 -8.74 3.78
C GLN A 40 5.19 -9.49 2.89
N LEU A 41 4.26 -8.78 2.24
CA LEU A 41 3.29 -9.39 1.34
C LEU A 41 3.96 -10.09 0.15
N ARG A 42 5.01 -9.49 -0.43
CA ARG A 42 5.80 -10.09 -1.52
C ARG A 42 6.51 -11.36 -1.07
N THR A 43 7.07 -11.36 0.13
CA THR A 43 7.76 -12.52 0.70
C THR A 43 6.81 -13.70 0.89
N VAL A 44 5.62 -13.45 1.43
CA VAL A 44 4.59 -14.49 1.60
C VAL A 44 4.09 -15.00 0.24
N PHE A 45 3.92 -14.11 -0.75
CA PHE A 45 3.56 -14.50 -2.12
C PHE A 45 4.60 -15.44 -2.73
N ASP A 46 5.89 -15.09 -2.68
CA ASP A 46 6.96 -15.87 -3.30
C ASP A 46 7.09 -17.24 -2.64
N GLY A 47 6.94 -17.31 -1.30
CA GLY A 47 6.89 -18.57 -0.56
C GLY A 47 5.69 -19.44 -0.96
N SER A 48 4.50 -18.84 -1.06
CA SER A 48 3.26 -19.53 -1.44
C SER A 48 3.30 -20.03 -2.88
N LEU A 49 3.89 -19.24 -3.79
CA LEU A 49 4.07 -19.63 -5.19
C LEU A 49 5.02 -20.83 -5.31
N LYS A 50 6.15 -20.82 -4.59
CA LYS A 50 7.07 -21.96 -4.56
C LYS A 50 6.38 -23.23 -4.03
N GLU A 51 5.55 -23.11 -3.01
CA GLU A 51 4.78 -24.24 -2.47
C GLU A 51 3.72 -24.74 -3.46
N LEU A 52 3.06 -23.83 -4.17
CA LEU A 52 2.08 -24.14 -5.21
C LEU A 52 2.72 -24.95 -6.34
N LEU A 53 3.87 -24.50 -6.84
CA LEU A 53 4.59 -25.14 -7.94
C LEU A 53 5.17 -26.53 -7.57
N LYS A 54 5.45 -26.77 -6.29
CA LYS A 54 5.95 -28.07 -5.80
C LYS A 54 4.83 -29.09 -5.57
N ASN A 55 3.59 -28.62 -5.40
CA ASN A 55 2.46 -29.50 -5.13
C ASN A 55 1.98 -30.20 -6.41
N LYS A 56 1.69 -31.50 -6.31
CA LYS A 56 1.14 -32.31 -7.41
C LYS A 56 -0.39 -32.16 -7.51
N MET A 57 -0.89 -30.92 -7.51
CA MET A 57 -2.31 -30.65 -7.73
C MET A 57 -2.62 -30.65 -9.22
N ASP A 58 -3.90 -30.84 -9.57
CA ASP A 58 -4.33 -30.67 -10.95
C ASP A 58 -4.13 -29.22 -11.42
N TYR A 59 -4.05 -29.06 -12.75
CA TYR A 59 -3.75 -27.78 -13.38
C TYR A 59 -4.79 -26.70 -13.04
N ASN A 60 -6.08 -27.05 -13.01
CA ASN A 60 -7.16 -26.07 -12.80
C ASN A 60 -7.15 -25.54 -11.37
N THR A 61 -6.99 -26.44 -10.39
CA THR A 61 -6.84 -26.05 -8.98
C THR A 61 -5.62 -25.15 -8.79
N SER A 62 -4.47 -25.55 -9.35
CA SER A 62 -3.24 -24.77 -9.27
C SER A 62 -3.39 -23.37 -9.88
N LYS A 63 -4.03 -23.27 -11.05
CA LYS A 63 -4.33 -22.00 -11.72
C LYS A 63 -5.25 -21.11 -10.88
N HIS A 64 -6.32 -21.64 -10.30
CA HIS A 64 -7.23 -20.86 -9.46
C HIS A 64 -6.53 -20.32 -8.21
N LEU A 65 -5.71 -21.14 -7.55
CA LEU A 65 -4.96 -20.71 -6.37
C LEU A 65 -3.91 -19.65 -6.73
N LEU A 66 -3.24 -19.78 -7.88
CA LEU A 66 -2.34 -18.74 -8.39
C LEU A 66 -3.07 -17.41 -8.58
N LEU A 67 -4.28 -17.42 -9.16
CA LEU A 67 -5.08 -16.21 -9.35
C LEU A 67 -5.44 -15.55 -8.02
N ILE A 68 -5.82 -16.33 -7.01
CA ILE A 68 -6.11 -15.83 -5.66
C ILE A 68 -4.87 -15.13 -5.07
N LEU A 69 -3.69 -15.78 -5.12
CA LEU A 69 -2.44 -15.19 -4.62
C LEU A 69 -2.10 -13.88 -5.36
N ARG A 70 -2.29 -13.84 -6.68
CA ARG A 70 -2.06 -12.63 -7.49
C ARG A 70 -3.00 -11.49 -7.11
N ASN A 71 -4.26 -11.80 -6.81
CA ASN A 71 -5.24 -10.79 -6.40
C ASN A 71 -4.87 -10.15 -5.06
N PHE A 72 -4.39 -10.91 -4.07
CA PHE A 72 -3.90 -10.30 -2.82
C PHE A 72 -2.70 -9.40 -3.04
N ARG A 73 -1.75 -9.81 -3.89
CA ARG A 73 -0.62 -8.95 -4.27
C ARG A 73 -1.10 -7.67 -4.96
N ALA A 74 -2.11 -7.75 -5.83
CA ALA A 74 -2.69 -6.58 -6.49
C ALA A 74 -3.35 -5.63 -5.48
N ILE A 75 -4.13 -6.14 -4.52
CA ILE A 75 -4.72 -5.35 -3.43
C ILE A 75 -3.62 -4.61 -2.65
N GLY A 76 -2.53 -5.28 -2.30
CA GLY A 76 -1.38 -4.63 -1.66
C GLY A 76 -0.75 -3.53 -2.51
N GLY A 77 -0.62 -3.75 -3.83
CA GLY A 77 -0.14 -2.72 -4.76
C GLY A 77 -1.05 -1.48 -4.82
N TYR A 78 -2.37 -1.68 -4.86
CA TYR A 78 -3.33 -0.57 -4.80
C TYR A 78 -3.28 0.16 -3.46
N ALA A 79 -3.08 -0.56 -2.35
CA ALA A 79 -2.91 0.04 -1.04
C ALA A 79 -1.65 0.93 -0.96
N VAL A 80 -0.54 0.51 -1.55
CA VAL A 80 0.67 1.34 -1.69
C VAL A 80 0.37 2.60 -2.49
N GLY A 81 -0.31 2.50 -3.63
CA GLY A 81 -0.70 3.68 -4.42
C GLY A 81 -1.58 4.67 -3.65
N LEU A 82 -2.48 4.19 -2.78
CA LEU A 82 -3.26 5.04 -1.88
C LEU A 82 -2.39 5.71 -0.81
N ALA A 83 -1.41 4.99 -0.25
CA ALA A 83 -0.47 5.52 0.72
C ALA A 83 0.48 6.59 0.12
N ASP A 84 0.93 6.39 -1.11
CA ASP A 84 1.69 7.38 -1.87
C ASP A 84 0.87 8.65 -2.09
N ASN A 85 -0.40 8.50 -2.48
CA ASN A 85 -1.32 9.64 -2.62
C ASN A 85 -1.57 10.36 -1.28
N ALA A 86 -1.64 9.63 -0.17
CA ALA A 86 -1.74 10.23 1.15
C ALA A 86 -0.51 11.11 1.43
N THR A 87 0.67 10.58 1.20
CA THR A 87 1.97 11.26 1.35
C THR A 87 2.03 12.52 0.48
N LEU A 88 1.74 12.41 -0.82
CA LEU A 88 1.73 13.53 -1.74
C LEU A 88 0.75 14.62 -1.32
N SER A 89 -0.46 14.24 -0.89
CA SER A 89 -1.48 15.21 -0.49
C SER A 89 -1.09 16.05 0.73
N ILE A 90 -0.26 15.50 1.63
CA ILE A 90 0.26 16.23 2.80
C ILE A 90 1.31 17.25 2.35
N PHE A 91 2.25 16.82 1.50
CA PHE A 91 3.32 17.69 1.02
C PHE A 91 2.82 18.81 0.09
N SER A 92 1.85 18.53 -0.78
CA SER A 92 1.26 19.56 -1.65
C SER A 92 0.60 20.68 -0.83
N LYS A 93 -0.14 20.34 0.22
CA LYS A 93 -0.75 21.32 1.13
C LYS A 93 0.28 22.16 1.89
N ALA A 94 1.36 21.52 2.35
CA ALA A 94 2.44 22.25 3.03
C ALA A 94 3.13 23.26 2.08
N LYS A 95 3.27 22.90 0.80
CA LYS A 95 3.84 23.79 -0.22
C LYS A 95 2.94 25.00 -0.48
N GLU A 96 1.63 24.79 -0.59
CA GLU A 96 0.65 25.88 -0.75
C GLU A 96 0.70 26.85 0.43
N PHE A 97 0.67 26.34 1.66
CA PHE A 97 0.74 27.15 2.88
C PHE A 97 2.03 28.00 2.93
N ASN A 98 3.18 27.41 2.63
CA ASN A 98 4.45 28.14 2.63
C ASN A 98 4.49 29.23 1.54
N GLY A 99 3.88 28.99 0.38
CA GLY A 99 3.75 29.99 -0.68
C GLY A 99 2.89 31.19 -0.26
N GLU A 100 1.75 30.94 0.38
CA GLU A 100 0.87 32.00 0.89
C GLU A 100 1.55 32.88 1.95
N VAL A 101 2.27 32.26 2.90
CA VAL A 101 3.01 32.99 3.93
C VAL A 101 4.10 33.87 3.32
N TYR A 102 4.81 33.35 2.30
CA TYR A 102 5.88 34.11 1.64
C TYR A 102 5.34 35.35 0.91
N GLU A 103 4.23 35.23 0.17
CA GLU A 103 3.61 36.37 -0.50
C GLU A 103 3.06 37.40 0.50
N GLN A 104 2.46 36.97 1.61
CA GLN A 104 2.01 37.88 2.68
C GLN A 104 3.16 38.67 3.30
N LEU A 105 4.31 38.03 3.54
CA LEU A 105 5.51 38.69 4.08
C LEU A 105 6.14 39.63 3.05
N ARG A 106 6.17 39.24 1.78
CA ARG A 106 6.67 40.07 0.68
C ARG A 106 5.90 41.38 0.59
N HIS A 107 4.56 41.34 0.61
CA HIS A 107 3.72 42.54 0.54
C HIS A 107 3.82 43.45 1.78
N LYS A 108 4.19 42.92 2.95
CA LYS A 108 4.43 43.73 4.16
C LYS A 108 5.80 44.41 4.20
N THR A 109 6.74 44.00 3.36
CA THR A 109 8.12 44.53 3.36
C THR A 109 8.30 45.62 2.30
N THR A 110 7.35 45.80 1.38
CA THR A 110 7.34 46.83 0.33
C THR A 110 6.46 48.05 0.62
N ALA A 111 5.93 48.18 1.84
CA ALA A 111 5.20 49.35 2.34
C ALA A 111 6.01 50.05 3.44
#